data_AF-A0A0U5BPR7-F1
#
_entry.id   AF-A0A0U5BPR7-F1
#
_cell.length_a   1.000
_cell.length_b   1.000
_cell.length_c   1.000
_cell.angle_alpha   90.00
_cell.angle_beta   90.00
_cell.angle_gamma   90.00
#
_symmetry.space_group_name_H-M   'P 1'
#
loop_
_entity.id
_entity.type
_entity.pdbx_description
1 polymer ?
#
loop_
_entity_poly.entity_id
_entity_poly.type
_entity_poly.pdbx_seq_one_letter_code
_entity_poly.pdbx_strand_id
1 'polypeptide(L)'
;MATAPLKVSPETDRLVSEVSHYFGRTKKDLVDAAVREYVENHRDEIAAAVRASLARLDGTLPSIVSEITGFSRDELDELGGFDDGGRR
;
A
#
# COMPACT_ATOMS: atom_id res chain seq x y z
N MET A 1 -6.90 1.90 23.82
CA MET A 1 -6.45 1.49 22.47
C MET A 1 -7.66 1.54 21.56
N ALA A 2 -7.59 2.30 20.46
CA ALA A 2 -8.70 2.41 19.52
C ALA A 2 -8.84 1.10 18.74
N THR A 3 -10.07 0.63 18.55
CA THR A 3 -10.38 -0.54 17.73
C THR A 3 -11.15 -0.09 16.49
N ALA A 4 -10.76 -0.60 15.33
CA ALA A 4 -11.48 -0.38 14.09
C ALA A 4 -12.12 -1.71 13.62
N PRO A 5 -13.35 -1.67 13.08
CA PRO A 5 -13.98 -2.86 12.52
C PRO A 5 -13.28 -3.29 11.22
N LEU A 6 -12.95 -4.57 11.10
CA LEU A 6 -12.43 -5.19 9.88
C LEU A 6 -13.52 -6.05 9.24
N LYS A 7 -13.92 -5.72 8.01
CA LYS A 7 -14.84 -6.56 7.24
C LYS A 7 -14.08 -7.74 6.65
N VAL A 8 -14.62 -8.94 6.86
CA VAL A 8 -14.09 -10.19 6.31
C VAL A 8 -15.24 -11.00 5.71
N SER A 9 -14.91 -12.03 4.93
CA SER A 9 -15.93 -12.96 4.45
C SER A 9 -16.52 -13.78 5.60
N PRO A 10 -17.75 -14.29 5.47
CA PRO A 10 -18.35 -15.18 6.47
C PRO A 10 -17.53 -16.46 6.71
N GLU A 11 -16.78 -16.91 5.71
CA GLU A 11 -15.92 -18.08 5.81
C GLU A 11 -14.70 -17.79 6.69
N THR A 12 -14.04 -16.65 6.49
CA THR A 12 -12.92 -16.22 7.34
C THR A 12 -13.35 -15.97 8.78
N ASP A 13 -14.53 -15.38 9.02
CA ASP A 13 -15.03 -15.19 10.39
C ASP A 13 -15.30 -16.54 11.10
N ARG A 14 -15.82 -17.53 10.37
CA ARG A 14 -15.99 -18.89 10.91
C ARG A 14 -14.66 -19.51 11.29
N LEU A 15 -13.67 -19.48 10.40
CA LEU A 15 -12.32 -19.99 10.66
C LEU A 15 -11.70 -19.32 11.89
N VAL A 16 -11.74 -17.98 11.96
CA VAL A 16 -11.20 -17.22 13.09
C VAL A 16 -11.93 -17.56 14.40
N SER A 17 -13.24 -17.81 14.34
CA SER A 17 -14.02 -18.26 15.50
C SER A 17 -13.57 -19.62 16.02
N GLU A 18 -13.42 -20.59 15.14
CA GLU A 18 -13.02 -21.97 15.49
C GLU A 18 -11.62 -22.00 16.11
N VAL A 19 -10.67 -21.30 15.48
CA VAL A 19 -9.29 -21.18 15.96
C VAL A 19 -9.27 -20.43 17.30
N SER A 20 -10.04 -19.34 17.45
CA SER A 20 -10.16 -18.59 18.70
C SER A 20 -10.59 -19.50 19.86
N HIS A 21 -11.61 -20.33 19.62
CA HIS A 21 -12.07 -21.30 20.61
C HIS A 21 -11.02 -22.36 20.93
N TYR A 22 -10.36 -22.94 19.92
CA TYR A 22 -9.39 -24.00 20.12
C TYR A 22 -8.15 -23.54 20.90
N PHE A 23 -7.64 -22.35 20.58
CA PHE A 23 -6.42 -21.80 21.18
C PHE A 23 -6.68 -21.00 22.46
N GLY A 24 -7.95 -20.81 22.86
CA GLY A 24 -8.31 -20.00 24.02
C GLY A 24 -7.86 -18.53 23.91
N ARG A 25 -7.73 -18.02 22.68
CA ARG A 25 -7.31 -16.64 22.39
C ARG A 25 -8.47 -15.86 21.85
N THR A 26 -8.48 -14.54 22.01
CA THR A 26 -9.50 -13.72 21.38
C THR A 26 -9.31 -13.68 19.86
N LYS A 27 -10.39 -13.50 19.11
CA LYS A 27 -10.32 -13.27 17.65
C LYS A 27 -9.38 -12.11 17.30
N LYS A 28 -9.39 -11.05 18.11
CA LYS A 28 -8.49 -9.89 17.96
C LYS A 28 -7.03 -10.31 18.02
N ASP A 29 -6.63 -11.05 19.04
CA ASP A 29 -5.24 -11.45 19.23
C ASP A 29 -4.74 -12.35 18.11
N LEU A 30 -5.61 -13.21 17.59
CA LEU A 30 -5.30 -14.06 16.44
C LEU A 30 -5.08 -13.23 15.17
N VAL A 31 -5.97 -12.28 14.87
CA VAL A 31 -5.81 -11.40 13.71
C VAL A 31 -4.55 -10.54 13.83
N ASP A 32 -4.30 -9.98 15.02
CA ASP A 32 -3.11 -9.16 15.28
C ASP A 32 -1.81 -9.97 15.08
N ALA A 33 -1.78 -11.24 15.47
CA ALA A 33 -0.64 -12.14 15.26
C ALA A 33 -0.50 -12.54 13.78
N ALA A 34 -1.60 -12.98 13.15
CA ALA A 34 -1.61 -13.45 11.77
C ALA A 34 -1.17 -12.36 10.78
N VAL A 35 -1.60 -11.11 10.99
CA VAL A 35 -1.18 -9.98 10.14
C VAL A 35 0.32 -9.72 10.26
N ARG A 36 0.89 -9.81 11.48
CA ARG A 36 2.33 -9.63 11.68
C ARG A 36 3.13 -10.74 11.00
N GLU A 37 2.74 -12.00 11.19
CA GLU A 37 3.40 -13.13 10.51
C GLU A 37 3.31 -13.03 8.99
N TYR A 38 2.13 -12.65 8.46
CA TYR A 38 1.97 -12.47 7.03
C TYR A 38 2.92 -11.41 6.47
N VAL A 39 3.02 -10.26 7.14
CA VAL A 39 3.92 -9.17 6.71
C VAL A 39 5.39 -9.58 6.80
N GLU A 40 5.81 -10.24 7.88
CA GLU A 40 7.20 -10.70 8.02
C GLU A 40 7.57 -11.73 6.95
N ASN A 41 6.68 -12.68 6.65
CA ASN A 41 6.91 -13.71 5.64
C ASN A 41 6.95 -13.16 4.20
N HIS A 42 6.37 -11.98 3.95
CA HIS A 42 6.33 -11.34 2.62
C HIS A 42 7.11 -10.02 2.59
N ARG A 43 8.03 -9.81 3.53
CA ARG A 43 8.74 -8.53 3.67
C ARG A 43 9.47 -8.12 2.39
N ASP A 44 10.09 -9.07 1.70
CA ASP A 44 10.85 -8.80 0.48
C ASP A 44 9.95 -8.41 -0.69
N GLU A 45 8.80 -9.08 -0.85
CA GLU A 45 7.80 -8.75 -1.86
C GLU A 45 7.17 -7.37 -1.61
N ILE A 46 6.85 -7.07 -0.35
CA ILE A 46 6.36 -5.75 0.06
C ILE A 46 7.41 -4.68 -0.24
N ALA A 47 8.68 -4.93 0.12
CA ALA A 47 9.77 -4.00 -0.15
C ALA A 47 9.96 -3.77 -1.66
N ALA A 48 9.86 -4.82 -2.47
CA ALA A 48 9.92 -4.72 -3.93
C ALA A 48 8.75 -3.90 -4.49
N ALA A 49 7.51 -4.15 -4.04
CA ALA A 49 6.33 -3.40 -4.45
C ALA A 49 6.40 -1.92 -4.05
N VAL A 50 6.91 -1.63 -2.85
CA VAL A 50 7.16 -0.26 -2.38
C VAL A 50 8.22 0.42 -3.24
N ARG A 51 9.35 -0.23 -3.51
CA ARG A 51 10.40 0.32 -4.41
C ARG A 51 9.88 0.56 -5.82
N ALA A 52 9.09 -0.37 -6.37
CA ALA A 52 8.47 -0.19 -7.68
C ALA A 52 7.48 0.98 -7.69
N SER A 53 6.74 1.18 -6.60
CA SER A 53 5.82 2.32 -6.47
C SER A 53 6.55 3.64 -6.29
N LEU A 54 7.65 3.67 -5.55
CA LEU A 54 8.52 4.83 -5.43
C LEU A 54 9.28 5.12 -6.74
N ALA A 55 9.65 4.11 -7.52
CA ALA A 55 10.32 4.31 -8.80
C ALA A 55 9.40 5.00 -9.84
N ARG A 56 8.08 4.78 -9.76
CA ARG A 56 7.11 5.57 -10.56
C ARG A 56 7.09 7.03 -10.14
N LEU A 57 7.29 7.29 -8.86
CA LEU A 57 7.42 8.62 -8.28
C LEU A 57 8.90 8.99 -8.19
N ASP A 58 9.58 9.18 -9.33
CA ASP A 58 11.00 9.57 -9.35
C ASP A 58 11.28 10.97 -8.72
N GLY A 59 10.26 11.59 -8.12
CA GLY A 59 10.32 12.83 -7.37
C GLY A 59 10.44 14.07 -8.25
N THR A 60 10.51 13.90 -9.57
CA THR A 60 10.55 15.01 -10.50
C THR A 60 9.14 15.56 -10.69
N LEU A 61 9.03 16.90 -10.77
CA LEU A 61 7.78 17.60 -11.06
C LEU A 61 7.03 16.99 -12.27
N PRO A 62 7.71 16.61 -13.38
CA PRO A 62 7.09 15.88 -14.49
C PRO A 62 6.40 14.57 -14.12
N SER A 63 7.04 13.70 -13.34
CA SER A 63 6.45 12.39 -12.97
C SER A 63 5.25 12.55 -12.05
N ILE A 64 5.28 13.53 -11.15
CA ILE A 64 4.16 13.82 -10.26
C ILE A 64 2.97 14.35 -11.06
N VAL A 65 3.22 15.26 -12.01
CA VAL A 65 2.14 15.81 -12.85
C VAL A 65 1.58 14.75 -13.79
N SER A 66 2.43 13.88 -14.36
CA SER A 66 2.01 12.74 -15.19
C SER A 66 1.07 11.78 -14.45
N GLU A 67 1.36 11.43 -13.20
CA GLU A 67 0.49 10.57 -12.39
C GLU A 67 -0.84 11.26 -12.01
N ILE A 68 -0.86 12.58 -11.86
CA ILE A 68 -2.08 13.34 -11.50
C ILE A 68 -2.99 13.56 -12.70
N THR A 69 -2.42 13.86 -13.87
CA THR A 69 -3.17 14.21 -15.07
C THR A 69 -3.43 13.03 -15.99
N GLY A 70 -2.66 11.94 -15.85
CA GLY A 70 -2.70 10.77 -16.73
C GLY A 70 -2.01 10.98 -18.08
N PHE A 71 -1.37 12.14 -18.30
CA PHE A 71 -0.60 12.42 -19.50
C PHE A 71 0.81 11.84 -19.40
N SER A 72 1.29 11.26 -20.49
CA SER A 72 2.66 10.80 -20.65
C SER A 72 3.65 11.97 -20.65
N ARG A 73 4.95 11.69 -20.44
CA ARG A 73 6.00 12.73 -20.46
C ARG A 73 6.05 13.47 -21.79
N ASP A 74 5.91 12.76 -22.91
CA ASP A 74 5.93 13.36 -24.24
C ASP A 74 4.76 14.34 -24.42
N GLU A 75 3.57 13.97 -23.95
CA GLU A 75 2.39 14.86 -23.96
C GLU A 75 2.59 16.09 -23.06
N LEU A 76 3.26 15.94 -21.91
CA LEU A 76 3.56 17.07 -21.03
C LEU A 76 4.62 18.01 -21.62
N ASP A 77 5.60 17.47 -22.34
CA ASP A 77 6.62 18.26 -23.06
C ASP A 77 6.00 19.02 -24.24
N GLU A 78 5.05 18.43 -24.94
CA GLU A 78 4.25 19.10 -25.99
C GLU A 78 3.40 20.25 -25.44
N LEU A 79 2.98 20.18 -24.18
CA LEU A 79 2.24 21.24 -23.49
C LEU A 79 3.12 22.37 -22.93
N GLY A 80 4.43 22.33 -23.18
CA GLY A 80 5.39 23.36 -22.78
C GLY A 80 6.47 22.89 -21.80
N GLY A 81 6.43 21.63 -21.36
CA GLY A 81 7.46 21.00 -20.52
C GLY A 81 7.62 21.63 -19.13
N PHE A 82 8.61 21.14 -18.38
CA PHE A 82 8.97 21.65 -17.06
C PHE A 82 10.39 22.21 -17.09
N ASP A 83 10.57 23.39 -17.67
CA ASP A 83 11.84 24.12 -17.55
C ASP A 83 11.89 24.80 -16.17
N ASP A 84 12.98 24.55 -15.44
CA ASP A 84 13.17 25.03 -14.08
C ASP A 84 13.08 26.56 -14.08
N GLY A 85 12.01 27.10 -13.48
CA GLY A 85 11.75 28.53 -13.40
C GLY A 85 13.02 29.25 -12.93
N GLY A 86 13.64 29.96 -13.86
CA GLY A 86 14.96 30.51 -13.69
C GLY A 86 15.11 31.30 -12.40
N ARG A 87 16.20 31.03 -11.67
CA ARG A 87 16.82 32.07 -10.85
C ARG A 87 17.15 33.26 -11.76
N ARG A 88 16.31 34.29 -11.73
CA ARG A 88 16.72 35.71 -11.67
C ARG A 88 15.70 36.48 -10.85
#